data_AF-A0A1J8RDX6-F1
#
_entry.id   AF-A0A1J8RDX6-F1
#
_cell.length_a   1.000
_cell.length_b   1.000
_cell.length_c   1.000
_cell.angle_alpha   90.00
_cell.angle_beta   90.00
_cell.angle_gamma   90.00
#
_symmetry.space_group_name_H-M   'P 1'
#
loop_
_entity.id
_entity.type
_entity.pdbx_description
1 polymer ?
#
loop_
_entity_poly.entity_id
_entity_poly.type
_entity_poly.pdbx_seq_one_letter_code
_entity_poly.pdbx_strand_id
1 'polypeptide(L)' 'MSLHTPLDFTSGPMVWIDCEMSGLNPRRDKILEIAVLITNGNLELVDEQGIQFVIKADKAVLDSMDEWCTMQHGKARHRR' A
#
# COMPACT_ATOMS: atom_id res chain seq x y z
N MET A 1 -30.87 4.73 -6.42
CA MET A 1 -29.49 4.70 -6.94
C MET A 1 -28.84 6.01 -6.55
N SER A 2 -27.92 5.98 -5.59
CA SER A 2 -27.21 7.19 -5.16
C SER A 2 -26.23 7.58 -6.26
N LEU A 3 -26.40 8.77 -6.85
CA LEU A 3 -25.43 9.32 -7.81
C LEU A 3 -24.18 9.69 -7.01
N HIS A 4 -23.12 8.89 -7.14
CA HIS A 4 -21.83 9.22 -6.57
C HIS A 4 -21.27 10.40 -7.36
N THR A 5 -21.26 11.59 -6.77
CA THR A 5 -20.55 12.74 -7.33
C THR A 5 -19.06 12.40 -7.37
N PRO A 6 -18.38 12.51 -8.53
CA PRO A 6 -16.94 12.38 -8.60
C PRO A 6 -16.27 13.39 -7.66
N LEU A 7 -15.17 13.00 -7.02
CA LEU A 7 -14.37 13.92 -6.24
C LEU A 7 -13.85 15.05 -7.14
N ASP A 8 -13.87 16.27 -6.61
CA ASP A 8 -13.39 17.46 -7.27
C ASP A 8 -12.39 18.22 -6.37
N PHE A 9 -11.90 19.35 -6.88
CA PHE A 9 -10.90 20.16 -6.17
C PHE A 9 -11.36 20.63 -4.77
N THR A 10 -12.67 20.69 -4.50
CA THR A 10 -13.23 21.15 -3.23
C THR A 10 -13.41 20.02 -2.21
N SER A 11 -13.22 18.77 -2.64
CA SER A 11 -13.49 17.58 -1.84
C SER A 11 -12.51 17.34 -0.69
N GLY A 12 -11.52 18.23 -0.52
CA GLY A 12 -10.56 18.20 0.59
C GLY A 12 -9.35 17.30 0.32
N PRO A 13 -8.53 17.03 1.35
CA PRO A 13 -7.33 16.20 1.21
C PRO A 13 -7.66 14.75 0.83
N MET A 14 -6.87 14.18 -0.09
CA MET A 14 -6.94 12.78 -0.50
C MET A 14 -5.77 12.01 0.12
N VAL A 15 -6.06 10.83 0.68
CA VAL A 15 -5.06 9.94 1.27
C VAL A 15 -4.84 8.76 0.31
N TRP A 16 -3.66 8.72 -0.30
CA TRP A 16 -3.23 7.66 -1.20
C TRP A 16 -2.52 6.60 -0.39
N ILE A 17 -2.96 5.35 -0.49
CA ILE A 17 -2.37 4.23 0.25
C ILE A 17 -2.01 3.13 -0.75
N ASP A 18 -0.78 2.67 -0.67
CA ASP A 18 -0.30 1.49 -1.37
C ASP A 18 0.24 0.49 -0.35
N CYS A 19 -0.07 -0.79 -0.56
CA CYS A 19 0.28 -1.87 0.36
C CYS A 19 0.87 -3.04 -0.41
N GLU A 20 1.96 -3.57 0.11
CA GLU A 20 2.51 -4.86 -0.31
C GLU A 20 2.10 -5.92 0.71
N MET A 21 1.59 -7.07 0.25
CA MET A 21 1.10 -8.14 1.11
C MET A 21 1.79 -9.47 0.83
N SER A 22 1.71 -10.39 1.79
CA SER A 22 2.18 -11.78 1.63
C SER A 22 1.27 -12.65 0.75
N GLY A 23 0.14 -12.11 0.28
CA GLY A 23 -0.85 -12.81 -0.53
C GLY A 23 -2.19 -12.05 -0.58
N LEU A 24 -3.21 -12.67 -1.16
CA LEU A 24 -4.52 -12.05 -1.44
C LEU A 24 -5.62 -12.45 -0.44
N ASN A 25 -5.34 -13.30 0.56
CA ASN A 25 -6.30 -13.72 1.56
C ASN A 25 -6.18 -12.87 2.85
N PRO A 26 -7.07 -11.91 3.10
CA PRO A 26 -6.94 -10.98 4.24
C PRO A 26 -7.10 -11.65 5.62
N ARG A 27 -7.63 -12.89 5.69
CA ARG A 27 -7.72 -13.62 6.97
C ARG A 27 -6.39 -14.27 7.37
N ARG A 28 -5.52 -14.56 6.39
CA ARG A 28 -4.27 -15.29 6.58
C ARG A 28 -3.05 -14.41 6.34
N ASP A 29 -3.05 -13.74 5.21
CA ASP A 29 -1.93 -12.97 4.70
C ASP A 29 -1.81 -11.62 5.43
N LYS A 30 -0.60 -11.06 5.40
CA LYS A 30 -0.22 -9.87 6.18
C LYS A 30 0.31 -8.78 5.27
N ILE A 31 0.16 -7.53 5.69
CA ILE A 31 0.84 -6.39 5.08
C ILE A 31 2.33 -6.51 5.44
N LEU A 32 3.17 -6.42 4.42
CA LEU A 32 4.63 -6.44 4.50
C LEU A 32 5.22 -5.03 4.38
N GLU A 33 4.52 -4.15 3.67
CA GLU A 33 4.88 -2.74 3.54
C GLU A 33 3.64 -1.88 3.29
N ILE A 34 3.72 -0.63 3.74
CA ILE A 34 2.74 0.41 3.44
C ILE A 34 3.45 1.70 3.06
N ALA A 35 2.94 2.37 2.02
CA ALA A 35 3.29 3.72 1.66
C ALA A 35 2.03 4.60 1.64
N VAL A 36 2.13 5.82 2.18
CA VAL A 36 1.02 6.77 2.19
C VAL A 36 1.49 8.15 1.76
N LEU A 37 0.73 8.77 0.87
CA LEU A 37 0.89 10.15 0.44
C LEU A 37 -0.43 10.90 0.64
N ILE A 38 -0.33 12.20 0.88
CA ILE A 38 -1.50 13.07 1.01
C ILE A 38 -1.42 14.13 -0.07
N THR A 39 -2.50 14.29 -0.85
CA THR A 39 -2.62 15.36 -1.83
C THR A 39 -3.81 16.27 -1.53
N ASN A 40 -3.78 17.50 -2.03
CA ASN A 40 -4.97 18.36 -2.08
C ASN A 40 -5.86 17.96 -3.28
N GLY A 41 -6.97 18.67 -3.48
CA GLY A 41 -7.90 18.43 -4.58
C GLY A 41 -7.33 18.67 -5.99
N ASN A 42 -6.15 19.29 -6.11
CA ASN A 42 -5.40 19.46 -7.36
C ASN A 42 -4.31 18.40 -7.56
N LEU A 43 -4.29 17.35 -6.71
CA LEU A 43 -3.29 16.29 -6.71
C LEU A 43 -1.86 16.77 -6.38
N GLU A 44 -1.73 17.95 -5.78
CA GLU A 44 -0.46 18.45 -5.27
C GLU A 44 -0.19 17.86 -3.88
N LEU A 45 1.05 17.46 -3.60
CA LEU A 45 1.43 16.89 -2.31
C LEU A 45 1.23 17.91 -1.19
N VAL A 46 0.55 17.49 -0.13
CA VAL A 46 0.40 18.24 1.12
C VAL A 46 1.58 17.99 2.06
N ASP A 47 2.19 16.81 1.94
CA ASP A 47 3.42 16.40 2.61
C ASP A 47 4.36 15.80 1.57
N GLU A 48 5.52 16.43 1.37
CA GLU A 48 6.53 15.97 0.39
C GLU A 48 7.24 14.69 0.81
N GLN A 49 7.30 14.40 2.12
CA GLN A 49 7.99 13.22 2.64
C GLN A 49 7.06 12.00 2.63
N GLY A 50 5.80 12.20 3.02
CA GLY A 50 4.84 11.12 3.21
C GLY A 50 5.31 10.10 4.24
N ILE A 51 4.78 8.88 4.18
CA ILE A 51 5.25 7.77 5.02
C ILE A 51 5.50 6.51 4.19
N GLN A 52 6.55 5.78 4.55
CA GLN A 52 6.84 4.46 4.01
C GLN A 52 7.42 3.58 5.12
N PHE A 53 6.81 2.41 5.35
CA PHE A 53 7.23 1.49 6.40
C PHE A 53 7.28 0.06 5.91
N VAL A 54 8.35 -0.63 6.31
CA VAL A 54 8.44 -2.09 6.22
C VAL A 54 7.93 -2.69 7.52
N ILE A 55 6.92 -3.56 7.41
CA ILE A 55 6.29 -4.20 8.54
C ILE A 55 6.94 -5.57 8.73
N LYS A 56 7.46 -5.81 9.94
CA LYS A 56 8.02 -7.10 10.30
C LYS A 56 6.92 -8.16 10.27
N ALA A 57 7.10 -9.18 9.44
CA ALA A 57 6.29 -10.39 9.42
C ALA A 57 7.08 -11.59 9.98
N ASP A 58 6.36 -12.52 10.59
CA ASP A 58 6.96 -13.76 11.08
C ASP A 58 7.45 -14.62 9.91
N LYS A 59 8.56 -15.34 10.13
CA LYS A 59 9.14 -16.22 9.11
C LYS A 59 8.13 -17.24 8.57
N ALA A 60 7.26 -17.78 9.42
CA ALA A 60 6.21 -18.70 9.00
C ALA A 60 5.23 -18.09 7.99
N VAL A 61 4.93 -16.79 8.09
CA VAL A 61 4.07 -16.09 7.12
C VAL A 61 4.80 -15.95 5.79
N LEU A 62 6.07 -15.53 5.83
CA LEU A 62 6.90 -15.37 4.62
C LEU A 62 7.12 -16.69 3.89
N ASP A 63 7.33 -17.78 4.63
CA ASP A 63 7.51 -19.12 4.07
C ASP A 63 6.21 -19.72 3.50
N SER A 64 5.05 -19.15 3.85
CA SER A 64 3.72 -19.59 3.38
C SER A 64 3.21 -18.84 2.15
N MET A 65 3.99 -17.88 1.64
CA MET A 65 3.68 -17.15 0.42
C MET A 65 3.66 -18.08 -0.79
N ASP A 66 2.82 -17.77 -1.78
CA ASP A 66 2.85 -18.49 -3.04
C ASP A 66 4.13 -18.17 -3.85
N GLU A 67 4.33 -18.90 -4.95
CA GLU A 67 5.51 -18.74 -5.80
C GLU A 67 5.62 -17.32 -6.37
N TRP A 68 4.49 -16.72 -6.75
CA TRP A 68 4.48 -15.38 -7.33
C TRP A 68 4.93 -14.33 -6.31
N CYS A 69 4.32 -14.32 -5.13
CA CYS A 69 4.66 -13.39 -4.05
C CYS A 69 6.12 -13.58 -3.62
N THR A 70 6.58 -14.83 -3.46
CA THR A 70 7.96 -15.15 -3.10
C THR A 70 8.95 -14.61 -4.13
N MET A 71 8.65 -14.79 -5.43
CA MET A 71 9.49 -14.31 -6.51
C MET A 71 9.51 -12.77 -6.59
N GLN A 72 8.36 -12.11 -6.52
CA GLN A 72 8.28 -10.64 -6.63
C GLN A 72 8.99 -9.96 -5.47
N HIS A 73 8.68 -10.35 -4.24
CA HIS A 73 9.31 -9.78 -3.05
C HIS A 73 10.80 -10.12 -2.96
N GLY A 74 11.20 -11.30 -3.45
CA GLY A 74 12.61 -11.70 -3.55
C GLY A 74 13.42 -10.87 -4.54
N LYS A 75 12.82 -10.46 -5.67
CA LYS A 75 13.46 -9.56 -6.66
C LYS A 75 13.51 -8.11 -6.18
N ALA A 76 12.45 -7.65 -5.50
CA ALA A 76 12.36 -6.30 -4.97
C ALA A 76 13.35 -6.02 -3.81
N ARG A 77 13.82 -7.08 -3.13
CA ARG A 77 14.84 -7.02 -2.05
C ARG A 77 16.19 -6.41 -2.44
N HIS A 78 16.42 -6.03 -3.71
CA HIS A 78 17.60 -5.28 -4.15
C HIS A 78 17.41 -3.75 -4.20
N ARG A 79 16.24 -3.22 -3.80
CA ARG A 79 15.97 -1.78 -3.72
C ARG A 79 15.92 -1.22 -2.30
N ARG A 80 16.42 -1.96 -1.30
CA ARG A 80 16.60 -1.50 0.09
C ARG A 80 17.91 -2.00 0.66
#